data_AF-A0A820XJE8-F1
#
_entry.id   AF-A0A820XJE8-F1
#
_cell.length_a   1.000
_cell.length_b   1.000
_cell.length_c   1.000
_cell.angle_alpha   90.00
_cell.angle_beta   90.00
_cell.angle_gamma   90.00
#
_symmetry.space_group_name_H-M   'P 1'
#
loop_
_entity.id
_entity.type
_entity.pdbx_description
1 polymer ?
#
loop_
_entity_poly.entity_id
_entity_poly.type
_entity_poly.pdbx_seq_one_letter_code
_entity_poly.pdbx_strand_id
1 'polypeptide(L)'
;MINLIFVDRNGKIFTYILEYFRTNTVPDNVMKDGTLSKSLFIEAHYFGLKNLTDQFMDICFSDGTLPKLTHKRKLNEFHGKVNQRWDLIYKATRDGFDASAFHSRCNNKGPTMTIIQSNNNCLFGGYTTIPWSSDNSYSSDDTTFLFTLVNPHSIPPTKYTIDDSKTGHAV
;
A
#
# COMPACT_ATOMS: atom_id res chain seq x y z
N MET A 1 9.46 -35.32 -30.73
CA MET A 1 8.28 -35.08 -29.87
C MET A 1 8.23 -33.59 -29.60
N ILE A 2 7.12 -32.90 -29.90
CA ILE A 2 6.98 -31.44 -29.68
C ILE A 2 6.27 -31.24 -28.36
N ASN A 3 6.88 -30.47 -27.46
CA ASN A 3 6.27 -30.07 -26.20
C ASN A 3 5.67 -28.66 -26.39
N LEU A 4 4.37 -28.53 -26.18
CA LEU A 4 3.65 -27.26 -26.24
C LEU A 4 3.32 -26.80 -24.83
N ILE A 5 3.35 -25.48 -24.61
CA ILE A 5 2.98 -24.85 -23.34
C ILE A 5 1.79 -23.93 -23.61
N PHE A 6 0.79 -23.98 -22.72
CA PHE A 6 -0.33 -23.05 -22.68
C PHE A 6 -0.22 -22.15 -21.45
N VAL A 7 -0.53 -20.86 -21.62
CA VAL A 7 -0.52 -19.86 -20.55
C VAL A 7 -1.92 -19.24 -20.46
N ASP A 8 -2.67 -19.61 -19.43
CA ASP A 8 -4.05 -19.17 -19.20
C ASP A 8 -4.14 -17.76 -18.62
N ARG A 9 -3.70 -16.76 -19.38
CA ARG A 9 -3.66 -15.35 -18.96
C ARG A 9 -4.26 -14.44 -20.02
N ASN A 10 -4.45 -13.16 -19.68
CA ASN A 10 -5.01 -12.18 -20.61
C ASN A 10 -4.02 -11.92 -21.76
N GLY A 11 -4.32 -12.45 -22.95
CA GLY A 11 -3.47 -12.32 -24.13
C GLY A 11 -3.18 -10.88 -24.57
N LYS A 12 -4.09 -9.92 -24.30
CA LYS A 12 -3.87 -8.49 -24.64
C LYS A 12 -2.83 -7.85 -23.71
N ILE A 13 -2.90 -8.15 -22.41
CA ILE A 13 -1.93 -7.62 -21.44
C ILE A 13 -0.58 -8.33 -21.58
N PHE A 14 -0.62 -9.62 -21.91
CA PHE A 14 0.59 -10.43 -22.10
C PHE A 14 1.49 -9.88 -23.22
N THR A 15 0.95 -9.17 -24.21
CA THR A 15 1.77 -8.46 -25.21
C THR A 15 2.73 -7.46 -24.56
N TYR A 16 2.31 -6.73 -23.52
CA TYR A 16 3.19 -5.80 -22.80
C TYR A 16 4.20 -6.52 -21.91
N ILE A 17 3.86 -7.70 -21.38
CA ILE A 17 4.80 -8.55 -20.65
C ILE A 17 5.91 -9.05 -21.59
N LEU A 18 5.55 -9.52 -22.79
CA LEU A 18 6.51 -9.92 -23.80
C LEU A 18 7.39 -8.75 -24.25
N GLU A 19 6.81 -7.56 -24.40
CA GLU A 19 7.57 -6.38 -24.78
C GLU A 19 8.54 -5.95 -23.69
N TYR A 20 8.12 -6.03 -22.42
CA TYR A 20 9.02 -5.82 -21.28
C TYR A 20 10.16 -6.84 -21.26
N PHE A 21 9.92 -8.12 -21.59
CA PHE A 21 11.02 -9.09 -21.71
C PHE A 21 12.02 -8.76 -22.82
N ARG A 22 11.58 -8.11 -23.91
CA ARG A 22 12.47 -7.71 -25.01
C ARG A 22 13.25 -6.44 -24.71
N THR A 23 12.59 -5.45 -24.13
CA THR A 23 13.10 -4.08 -24.03
C THR A 23 13.47 -3.66 -22.61
N ASN A 24 13.04 -4.42 -21.61
CA ASN A 24 13.09 -4.06 -20.19
C ASN A 24 12.34 -2.75 -19.85
N THR A 25 11.41 -2.34 -20.71
CA THR A 25 10.60 -1.12 -20.58
C THR A 25 9.14 -1.37 -20.95
N VAL A 26 8.26 -0.46 -20.53
CA VAL A 26 6.84 -0.43 -20.91
C VAL A 26 6.53 0.95 -21.46
N PRO A 27 5.71 1.10 -22.52
CA PRO A 27 5.35 2.40 -23.06
C PRO A 27 4.70 3.33 -22.02
N ASP A 28 5.09 4.61 -22.01
CA ASP A 28 4.58 5.60 -21.05
C ASP A 28 3.06 5.75 -21.04
N ASN A 29 2.42 5.65 -22.20
CA ASN A 29 0.97 5.73 -22.32
C ASN A 29 0.27 4.57 -21.59
N VAL A 30 0.90 3.40 -21.53
CA VAL A 30 0.41 2.24 -20.79
C VAL A 30 0.53 2.46 -19.28
N MET A 31 1.65 3.03 -18.84
CA MET A 31 1.88 3.35 -17.42
C MET A 31 0.92 4.42 -16.90
N LYS A 32 0.56 5.40 -17.76
CA LYS A 32 -0.35 6.51 -17.42
C LYS A 32 -1.83 6.15 -17.53
N ASP A 33 -2.18 5.11 -18.29
CA ASP A 33 -3.57 4.62 -18.37
C ASP A 33 -3.96 3.91 -17.08
N GLY A 34 -4.95 4.46 -16.36
CA GLY A 34 -5.34 3.98 -15.04
C GLY A 34 -5.92 2.56 -15.01
N THR A 35 -6.51 2.08 -16.11
CA THR A 35 -7.07 0.72 -16.20
C THR A 35 -6.00 -0.25 -16.67
N LEU A 36 -5.29 0.11 -17.73
CA LEU A 36 -4.27 -0.75 -18.33
C LEU A 36 -3.07 -0.95 -17.39
N SER A 37 -2.62 0.10 -16.69
CA SER A 37 -1.58 0.00 -15.65
C SER A 37 -1.96 -0.98 -14.54
N LYS A 38 -3.23 -0.99 -14.10
CA LYS A 38 -3.72 -1.93 -13.09
C LYS A 38 -3.67 -3.37 -13.60
N SER A 39 -4.13 -3.61 -14.83
CA SER A 39 -4.09 -4.94 -15.44
C SER A 39 -2.66 -5.42 -15.66
N LEU A 40 -1.77 -4.53 -16.13
CA LEU A 40 -0.36 -4.86 -16.34
C LEU A 40 0.37 -5.15 -15.03
N PHE A 41 0.10 -4.40 -13.97
CA PHE A 41 0.64 -4.69 -12.65
C PHE A 41 0.28 -6.11 -12.19
N ILE A 42 -0.98 -6.53 -12.38
CA ILE A 42 -1.45 -7.86 -11.96
C ILE A 42 -0.69 -8.96 -12.73
N GLU A 43 -0.54 -8.82 -14.05
CA GLU A 43 0.23 -9.78 -14.85
C GLU A 43 1.72 -9.76 -14.47
N ALA A 44 2.31 -8.58 -14.31
CA ALA A 44 3.71 -8.45 -13.89
C ALA A 44 3.96 -9.10 -12.53
N HIS A 45 3.03 -8.94 -11.59
CA HIS A 45 3.06 -9.61 -10.29
C HIS A 45 2.94 -11.14 -10.44
N TYR A 46 2.01 -11.62 -11.28
CA TYR A 46 1.84 -13.05 -11.56
C TYR A 46 3.13 -13.69 -12.10
N PHE A 47 3.81 -13.03 -13.04
CA PHE A 47 5.08 -13.50 -13.61
C PHE A 47 6.32 -13.20 -12.73
N GLY A 48 6.15 -12.62 -11.54
CA GLY A 48 7.26 -12.34 -10.61
C GLY A 48 8.21 -11.22 -11.07
N LEU A 49 7.76 -10.32 -11.94
CA LEU A 49 8.55 -9.24 -12.55
C LEU A 49 8.72 -8.07 -11.58
N LYS A 50 9.56 -8.27 -10.54
CA LYS A 50 9.75 -7.31 -9.45
C LYS A 50 10.06 -5.89 -9.94
N ASN A 51 11.04 -5.75 -10.83
CA ASN A 51 11.45 -4.45 -11.37
C ASN A 51 10.29 -3.71 -12.05
N LEU A 52 9.44 -4.43 -12.78
CA LEU A 52 8.26 -3.83 -13.41
C LEU A 52 7.20 -3.48 -12.36
N THR A 53 6.89 -4.39 -11.42
CA THR A 53 5.93 -4.08 -10.32
C THR A 53 6.36 -2.89 -9.47
N ASP A 54 7.67 -2.70 -9.28
CA ASP A 54 8.23 -1.61 -8.49
C ASP A 54 8.00 -0.25 -9.15
N GLN A 55 7.98 -0.17 -10.48
CA GLN A 55 7.64 1.05 -11.22
C GLN A 55 6.20 1.52 -10.95
N PHE A 56 5.29 0.62 -10.59
CA PHE A 56 3.91 0.98 -10.24
C PHE A 56 3.73 1.32 -8.76
N MET A 57 4.68 0.97 -7.88
CA MET A 57 4.54 1.22 -6.44
C MET A 57 4.61 2.71 -6.12
N ASP A 58 5.33 3.50 -6.92
CA ASP A 58 5.32 4.96 -6.79
C ASP A 58 3.98 5.58 -7.21
N ILE A 59 3.26 4.94 -8.16
CA ILE A 59 1.89 5.32 -8.52
C ILE A 59 0.91 4.97 -7.38
N CYS A 60 1.18 3.89 -6.64
CA CYS A 60 0.30 3.43 -5.56
C CYS A 60 0.41 4.27 -4.28
N PHE A 61 1.47 5.05 -4.10
CA PHE A 61 1.68 5.92 -2.94
C PHE A 61 2.12 7.30 -3.42
N SER A 62 1.18 8.09 -3.92
CA SER A 62 1.46 9.44 -4.42
C SER A 62 1.94 10.33 -3.26
N ASP A 63 3.03 11.06 -3.47
CA ASP A 63 3.59 12.08 -2.56
C ASP A 63 4.04 11.60 -1.16
N GLY A 64 3.86 10.32 -0.84
CA GLY A 64 4.31 9.68 0.40
C GLY A 64 5.78 9.34 0.38
N THR A 65 6.65 10.27 0.80
CA THR A 65 8.11 10.09 0.79
C THR A 65 8.67 9.30 1.96
N LEU A 66 7.88 9.05 3.01
CA LEU A 66 8.34 8.39 4.23
C LEU A 66 8.61 6.88 4.03
N PRO A 67 7.67 6.07 3.52
CA PRO A 67 7.94 4.65 3.26
C PRO A 67 8.80 4.45 2.00
N LYS A 68 9.87 3.65 2.12
CA LYS A 68 10.63 3.14 0.98
C LYS A 68 9.79 2.16 0.16
N LEU A 69 10.23 1.85 -1.05
CA LEU A 69 9.58 0.88 -1.95
C LEU A 69 9.23 -0.47 -1.28
N THR A 70 10.16 -1.03 -0.50
CA THR A 70 9.94 -2.29 0.23
C THR A 70 8.86 -2.17 1.31
N HIS A 71 8.76 -1.01 1.97
CA HIS A 71 7.71 -0.71 2.92
C HIS A 71 6.35 -0.57 2.23
N LYS A 72 6.28 0.18 1.11
CA LYS A 72 5.07 0.33 0.28
C LYS A 72 4.49 -1.04 -0.12
N ARG A 73 5.35 -1.97 -0.57
CA ARG A 73 4.95 -3.35 -0.89
C ARG A 73 4.33 -4.07 0.31
N LYS A 74 4.98 -4.01 1.47
CA LYS A 74 4.49 -4.67 2.69
C LYS A 74 3.17 -4.08 3.20
N LEU A 75 2.99 -2.77 3.09
CA LEU A 75 1.73 -2.11 3.45
C LEU A 75 0.56 -2.58 2.56
N ASN A 76 0.77 -2.69 1.24
CA ASN A 76 -0.24 -3.24 0.32
C ASN A 76 -0.50 -4.74 0.55
N GLU A 77 0.52 -5.51 0.93
CA GLU A 77 0.39 -6.90 1.33
C GLU A 77 -0.44 -7.03 2.62
N PHE A 78 -0.19 -6.20 3.63
CA PHE A 78 -0.95 -6.18 4.89
C PHE A 78 -2.42 -5.84 4.68
N HIS A 79 -2.70 -4.88 3.79
CA HIS A 79 -4.05 -4.52 3.35
C HIS A 79 -4.74 -5.65 2.55
N GLY A 80 -3.99 -6.58 1.95
CA GLY A 80 -4.54 -7.67 1.15
C GLY A 80 -4.78 -7.32 -0.32
N LYS A 81 -4.30 -6.16 -0.80
CA LYS A 81 -4.39 -5.77 -2.21
C LYS A 81 -3.08 -5.14 -2.67
N VAL A 82 -2.32 -5.93 -3.44
CA VAL A 82 -0.97 -5.61 -3.92
C VAL A 82 -0.88 -4.30 -4.72
N ASN A 83 -1.96 -3.89 -5.39
CA ASN A 83 -2.06 -2.64 -6.17
C ASN A 83 -2.97 -1.59 -5.51
N GLN A 84 -3.15 -1.65 -4.19
CA GLN A 84 -3.90 -0.63 -3.47
C GLN A 84 -3.23 0.73 -3.63
N ARG A 85 -4.04 1.74 -3.92
CA ARG A 85 -3.59 3.13 -4.08
C ARG A 85 -3.92 3.93 -2.82
N TRP A 86 -3.00 4.82 -2.46
CA TRP A 86 -3.07 5.67 -1.28
C TRP A 86 -2.74 7.10 -1.68
N ASP A 87 -3.65 8.00 -1.34
CA ASP A 87 -3.47 9.44 -1.50
C ASP A 87 -2.99 10.04 -0.18
N LEU A 88 -1.94 10.87 -0.23
CA LEU A 88 -1.39 11.51 0.96
C LEU A 88 -2.27 12.70 1.40
N ILE A 89 -3.14 12.47 2.38
CA ILE A 89 -4.03 13.51 2.91
C ILE A 89 -3.40 14.37 4.03
N TYR A 90 -2.39 13.84 4.74
CA TYR A 90 -1.73 14.53 5.85
C TYR A 90 -0.26 14.11 5.97
N LYS A 91 0.62 15.07 6.22
CA LYS A 91 2.03 14.85 6.57
C LYS A 91 2.46 15.86 7.61
N ALA A 92 2.86 15.40 8.80
CA ALA A 92 3.17 16.29 9.93
C ALA A 92 4.23 17.37 9.60
N THR A 93 5.27 17.03 8.84
CA THR A 93 6.31 18.01 8.42
C THR A 93 5.82 19.05 7.41
N ARG A 94 4.64 18.85 6.80
CA ARG A 94 3.99 19.77 5.84
C ARG A 94 2.85 20.53 6.50
N ASP A 95 2.01 19.82 7.25
CA ASP A 95 0.72 20.32 7.74
C ASP A 95 0.75 20.74 9.22
N GLY A 96 1.81 20.39 9.97
CA GLY A 96 1.92 20.64 11.40
C GLY A 96 1.83 19.33 12.20
N PHE A 97 2.45 19.31 13.40
CA PHE A 97 2.52 18.12 14.26
C PHE A 97 1.40 18.04 15.31
N ASP A 98 0.59 19.09 15.46
CA ASP A 98 -0.48 19.11 16.44
C ASP A 98 -1.71 18.32 15.98
N ALA A 99 -2.54 17.92 16.95
CA ALA A 99 -3.75 17.16 16.69
C ALA A 99 -4.75 17.95 15.83
N SER A 100 -4.80 19.28 15.95
CA SER A 100 -5.72 20.11 15.19
C SER A 100 -5.42 20.10 13.69
N ALA A 101 -4.14 20.10 13.31
CA ALA A 101 -3.66 19.94 11.95
C ALA A 101 -4.06 18.57 11.40
N PHE A 102 -3.84 17.50 12.16
CA PHE A 102 -4.29 16.15 11.78
C PHE A 102 -5.80 16.12 11.55
N HIS A 103 -6.60 16.54 12.53
CA HIS A 103 -8.07 16.52 12.42
C HIS A 103 -8.60 17.40 11.29
N SER A 104 -7.97 18.56 11.01
CA SER A 104 -8.36 19.42 9.89
C SER A 104 -8.21 18.74 8.52
N ARG A 105 -7.30 17.78 8.41
CA ARG A 105 -7.01 17.04 7.16
C ARG A 105 -7.72 15.68 7.10
N CYS A 106 -7.80 14.98 8.24
CA CYS A 106 -8.18 13.57 8.30
C CYS A 106 -9.62 13.32 8.76
N ASN A 107 -10.28 14.30 9.40
CA ASN A 107 -11.67 14.09 9.83
C ASN A 107 -12.59 13.75 8.65
N ASN A 108 -13.49 12.80 8.88
CA ASN A 108 -14.42 12.26 7.89
C ASN A 108 -13.73 11.62 6.67
N LYS A 109 -12.44 11.27 6.78
CA LYS A 109 -11.69 10.51 5.76
C LYS A 109 -11.45 9.09 6.24
N GLY A 110 -11.71 8.12 5.39
CA GLY A 110 -11.52 6.69 5.66
C GLY A 110 -11.83 5.85 4.43
N PRO A 111 -11.26 4.63 4.29
CA PRO A 111 -10.23 4.03 5.16
C PRO A 111 -8.90 4.79 5.13
N THR A 112 -8.12 4.70 6.21
CA THR A 112 -6.80 5.34 6.31
C THR A 112 -5.71 4.38 6.76
N MET A 113 -4.50 4.58 6.26
CA MET A 113 -3.29 3.94 6.76
C MET A 113 -2.35 5.02 7.30
N THR A 114 -2.13 4.98 8.60
CA THR A 114 -1.28 5.91 9.33
C THR A 114 0.11 5.32 9.45
N ILE A 115 1.13 6.08 9.05
CA ILE A 115 2.53 5.66 9.12
C ILE A 115 3.29 6.66 9.98
N ILE A 116 3.92 6.16 11.04
CA ILE A 116 4.64 6.94 12.04
C ILE A 116 6.11 6.57 11.98
N GLN A 117 6.96 7.60 11.89
CA GLN A 117 8.40 7.47 12.14
C GLN A 117 8.71 8.10 13.49
N SER A 118 9.26 7.32 14.40
CA SER A 118 9.75 7.82 15.69
C SER A 118 11.18 8.38 15.59
N ASN A 119 11.61 9.09 16.64
CA ASN A 119 12.94 9.69 16.73
C ASN A 119 14.08 8.67 16.64
N ASN A 120 13.84 7.40 16.98
CA ASN A 120 14.81 6.31 16.84
C ASN A 120 14.68 5.56 15.50
N ASN A 121 14.06 6.17 14.48
CA ASN A 121 13.86 5.61 13.14
C ASN A 121 13.04 4.32 13.09
N CYS A 122 12.24 4.01 14.11
CA CYS A 122 11.25 2.94 14.01
C CYS A 122 10.10 3.43 13.11
N LEU A 123 9.60 2.53 12.28
CA LEU A 123 8.52 2.79 11.33
C LEU A 123 7.40 1.80 11.60
N PHE A 124 6.26 2.32 12.02
CA PHE A 124 5.11 1.52 12.47
C PHE A 124 3.82 2.32 12.25
N GLY A 125 2.68 1.74 12.58
CA GLY A 125 1.42 2.45 12.47
C GLY A 125 0.22 1.53 12.53
N GLY A 126 -0.86 1.95 11.89
CA GLY A 126 -2.10 1.21 11.85
C GLY A 126 -2.96 1.56 10.65
N TYR A 127 -3.92 0.69 10.37
CA TYR A 127 -4.94 0.86 9.35
C TYR A 127 -6.31 0.76 10.00
N THR A 128 -7.23 1.61 9.57
CA THR A 128 -8.64 1.53 9.97
C THR A 128 -9.55 1.91 8.80
N THR A 129 -10.72 1.26 8.73
CA THR A 129 -11.82 1.63 7.84
C THR A 129 -12.67 2.77 8.39
N ILE A 130 -12.57 3.05 9.68
CA ILE A 130 -13.40 4.04 10.36
C ILE A 130 -12.87 5.46 10.08
N PRO A 131 -13.73 6.39 9.65
CA PRO A 131 -13.34 7.78 9.51
C PRO A 131 -12.98 8.43 10.85
N TRP A 132 -11.94 9.25 10.85
CA TRP A 132 -11.56 10.04 12.04
C TRP A 132 -12.64 11.09 12.36
N SER A 133 -12.86 11.37 13.64
CA SER A 133 -13.75 12.43 14.13
C SER A 133 -13.10 13.18 15.30
N SER A 134 -13.71 14.30 15.71
CA SER A 134 -13.30 15.08 16.90
C SER A 134 -14.38 15.08 17.98
N ASP A 135 -15.20 14.03 18.01
CA ASP A 135 -16.29 13.88 18.98
C ASP A 135 -15.85 13.29 20.33
N ASN A 136 -14.55 13.02 20.48
CA ASN A 136 -13.95 12.37 21.66
C ASN A 136 -14.62 11.03 22.00
N SER A 137 -15.13 10.32 20.99
CA SER A 137 -15.71 9.00 21.15
C SER A 137 -14.80 7.93 20.56
N TYR A 138 -15.00 6.70 21.04
CA TYR A 138 -14.33 5.55 20.49
C TYR A 138 -15.20 4.85 19.44
N SER A 139 -14.57 4.34 18.40
CA SER A 139 -15.25 3.56 17.36
C SER A 139 -14.67 2.16 17.23
N SER A 140 -15.52 1.16 16.95
CA SER A 140 -15.11 -0.22 16.68
C SER A 140 -14.87 -0.45 15.20
N ASP A 141 -13.83 -1.21 14.86
CA ASP A 141 -13.50 -1.66 13.52
C ASP A 141 -12.95 -3.07 13.63
N ASP A 142 -13.62 -4.06 13.05
CA ASP A 142 -13.17 -5.47 13.06
C ASP A 142 -12.09 -5.76 12.00
N THR A 143 -11.84 -4.79 11.11
CA THR A 143 -10.82 -4.88 10.06
C THR A 143 -9.54 -4.10 10.38
N THR A 144 -9.49 -3.41 11.53
CA THR A 144 -8.31 -2.65 11.95
C THR A 144 -7.12 -3.55 12.21
N PHE A 145 -5.93 -3.03 11.97
CA PHE A 145 -4.70 -3.71 12.36
C PHE A 145 -3.59 -2.71 12.66
N LEU A 146 -2.70 -3.09 13.58
CA LEU A 146 -1.43 -2.41 13.77
C LEU A 146 -0.36 -3.11 12.95
N PHE A 147 0.74 -2.40 12.67
CA PHE A 147 1.88 -2.99 12.01
C PHE A 147 3.19 -2.37 12.47
N THR A 148 4.26 -3.14 12.31
CA THR A 148 5.64 -2.65 12.36
C THR A 148 6.34 -2.94 11.03
N LEU A 149 7.18 -2.02 10.58
CA LEU A 149 8.03 -2.15 9.38
C LEU A 149 9.51 -2.11 9.77
N VAL A 150 9.87 -1.24 10.72
CA VAL A 150 11.22 -1.10 11.28
C VAL A 150 11.08 -0.94 12.79
N ASN A 151 11.83 -1.73 13.55
CA ASN A 151 11.79 -1.77 15.01
C ASN A 151 13.17 -2.14 15.58
N PRO A 152 13.45 -1.87 16.87
CA PRO A 152 14.78 -2.05 17.44
C PRO A 152 15.14 -3.53 17.70
N HIS A 153 14.18 -4.44 17.54
CA HIS A 153 14.34 -5.86 17.80
C HIS A 153 14.54 -6.68 16.50
N SER A 154 14.72 -6.01 15.36
CA SER A 154 14.87 -6.65 14.05
C SER A 154 13.73 -7.62 13.71
N ILE A 155 12.55 -7.40 14.28
CA ILE A 155 11.34 -8.16 13.93
C ILE A 155 11.06 -7.82 12.46
N PRO A 156 10.83 -8.82 11.58
CA PRO A 156 10.47 -8.54 10.20
C PRO A 156 9.17 -7.73 10.14
N PRO A 157 8.88 -7.05 9.02
CA PRO A 157 7.59 -6.39 8.85
C PRO A 157 6.44 -7.31 9.24
N THR A 158 5.65 -6.90 10.24
CA THR A 158 4.63 -7.74 10.87
C THR A 158 3.32 -6.97 11.00
N LYS A 159 2.21 -7.65 10.68
CA LYS A 159 0.83 -7.19 10.90
C LYS A 159 0.29 -7.82 12.19
N TYR A 160 -0.33 -6.99 13.03
CA TYR A 160 -0.99 -7.40 14.27
C TYR A 160 -2.49 -7.13 14.11
N THR A 161 -3.26 -8.20 13.97
CA THR A 161 -4.73 -8.13 13.90
C THR A 161 -5.34 -8.05 15.28
N ILE A 162 -6.63 -7.74 15.33
CA ILE A 162 -7.43 -7.79 16.55
C ILE A 162 -7.41 -9.22 17.11
N ASP A 163 -7.38 -9.30 18.44
CA ASP A 163 -7.59 -10.54 19.17
C ASP A 163 -9.10 -10.70 19.39
N ASP A 164 -9.73 -11.65 18.68
CA ASP A 164 -11.18 -11.88 18.73
C ASP A 164 -11.70 -12.21 20.15
N SER A 165 -10.81 -12.57 21.08
CA SER A 165 -11.15 -12.78 22.49
C SER A 165 -11.27 -11.48 23.30
N LYS A 166 -10.94 -10.33 22.69
CA LYS A 166 -10.96 -8.99 23.31
C LYS A 166 -11.77 -8.04 22.44
N THR A 167 -12.97 -7.69 22.87
CA THR A 167 -13.72 -6.59 22.27
C THR A 167 -13.05 -5.26 22.64
N GLY A 168 -12.82 -4.39 21.66
CA GLY A 168 -12.08 -3.15 21.86
C GLY A 168 -12.37 -2.08 20.82
N HIS A 169 -11.75 -0.91 21.02
CA HIS A 169 -11.89 0.28 20.20
C HIS A 169 -10.70 0.42 19.22
N ALA A 170 -10.97 0.90 18.01
CA ALA A 170 -10.00 1.04 16.92
C ALA A 170 -9.50 2.47 16.72
N VAL A 171 -10.36 3.47 16.96
CA VAL A 171 -10.11 4.91 16.87
C VAL A 171 -10.67 5.58 18.11
#